data_AF-A0A7L3UNU7-F1
#
_entry.id   AF-A0A7L3UNU7-F1
#
_cell.length_a   1.000
_cell.length_b   1.000
_cell.length_c   1.000
_cell.angle_alpha   90.00
_cell.angle_beta   90.00
_cell.angle_gamma   90.00
#
_symmetry.space_group_name_H-M   'P 1'
#
loop_
_entity.id
_entity.type
_entity.pdbx_description
1 polymer ?
#
loop_
_entity_poly.entity_id
_entity_poly.type
_entity_poly.pdbx_seq_one_letter_code
_entity_poly.pdbx_strand_id
1 'polypeptide(L)' 'LFPSLGIVQLEQAIVNISAEMESIANATADALLGLQTEIQSLKEVIWQNREVLDILTAHAGGVCTLINASCCAYVDESGR' A
#
# COMPACT_ATOMS: atom_id res chain seq x y z
N LEU A 1 -51.83 6.34 9.60
CA LEU A 1 -50.45 5.96 9.23
C LEU A 1 -50.54 4.87 8.18
N PHE A 2 -49.92 5.04 7.00
CA PHE A 2 -49.87 3.98 5.98
C PHE A 2 -48.61 3.13 6.20
N PRO A 3 -48.74 1.83 6.56
CA PRO A 3 -47.59 0.98 6.90
C PRO A 3 -46.54 0.86 5.78
N SER A 4 -46.94 0.97 4.51
CA SER A 4 -46.04 0.92 3.35
C SER A 4 -45.03 2.06 3.31
N LEU A 5 -45.38 3.23 3.86
CA LEU A 5 -44.53 4.42 3.81
C LEU A 5 -43.24 4.24 4.62
N GLY A 6 -43.27 3.42 5.69
CA GLY A 6 -42.09 3.10 6.49
C GLY A 6 -41.14 2.13 5.78
N ILE A 7 -41.69 1.16 5.02
CA ILE A 7 -40.90 0.19 4.26
C ILE A 7 -40.12 0.89 3.15
N VAL A 8 -40.76 1.80 2.40
CA VAL A 8 -40.12 2.56 1.33
C VAL A 8 -38.96 3.43 1.86
N GLN A 9 -39.13 4.06 3.02
CA GLN A 9 -38.05 4.85 3.64
C GLN A 9 -36.86 3.99 4.04
N LEU A 10 -37.11 2.79 4.58
CA LEU A 10 -36.05 1.86 4.93
C LEU A 10 -35.32 1.35 3.68
N GLU A 11 -36.03 1.01 2.61
CA GLU A 11 -35.43 0.62 1.33
C GLU A 11 -34.54 1.74 0.77
N GLN A 12 -35.00 2.99 0.81
CA GLN A 12 -34.19 4.15 0.40
C GLN A 12 -32.93 4.31 1.25
N ALA A 13 -33.05 4.16 2.58
CA ALA A 13 -31.90 4.23 3.47
C ALA A 13 -30.86 3.13 3.17
N ILE A 14 -31.32 1.91 2.87
CA ILE A 14 -30.45 0.79 2.48
C ILE A 14 -29.72 1.10 1.17
N VAL A 15 -30.44 1.59 0.15
CA VAL A 15 -29.84 1.97 -1.14
C VAL A 15 -28.79 3.06 -0.94
N ASN A 16 -29.09 4.09 -0.14
CA ASN A 16 -28.15 5.18 0.12
C ASN A 16 -26.88 4.68 0.82
N ILE A 17 -27.02 3.84 1.85
CA ILE A 17 -25.87 3.23 2.54
C ILE A 17 -25.05 2.34 1.59
N SER A 18 -25.71 1.58 0.72
CA SER A 18 -25.02 0.72 -0.25
C SER A 18 -24.18 1.54 -1.25
N ALA A 19 -24.71 2.67 -1.72
CA ALA A 19 -24.00 3.58 -2.62
C ALA A 19 -22.80 4.26 -1.94
N GLU A 20 -22.97 4.71 -0.69
CA GLU A 20 -21.86 5.27 0.11
C GLU A 20 -20.77 4.23 0.35
N MET A 21 -21.15 2.99 0.65
CA MET A 21 -20.19 1.92 0.87
C MET A 21 -19.41 1.55 -0.41
N GLU A 22 -20.08 1.54 -1.56
CA GLU A 22 -19.41 1.38 -2.87
C GLU A 22 -18.43 2.53 -3.15
N SER A 23 -18.83 3.77 -2.89
CA SER A 23 -17.96 4.93 -3.06
C SER A 23 -16.72 4.85 -2.16
N ILE A 24 -16.88 4.45 -0.90
CA ILE A 24 -15.77 4.27 0.04
C ILE A 24 -14.86 3.13 -0.41
N ALA A 25 -15.42 2.01 -0.87
CA ALA A 25 -14.65 0.88 -1.35
C ALA A 25 -13.80 1.26 -2.57
N ASN A 26 -14.37 1.96 -3.55
CA ASN A 26 -13.64 2.43 -4.74
C ASN A 26 -12.54 3.43 -4.37
N ALA A 27 -12.85 4.43 -3.54
CA ALA A 27 -11.84 5.41 -3.10
C ALA A 27 -10.69 4.74 -2.31
N THR A 28 -11.01 3.74 -1.49
CA THR A 28 -9.99 2.98 -0.74
C THR A 28 -9.14 2.13 -1.68
N ALA A 29 -9.74 1.47 -2.68
CA ALA A 29 -9.01 0.69 -3.68
C ALA A 29 -8.05 1.59 -4.48
N ASP A 30 -8.53 2.74 -4.95
CA ASP A 30 -7.71 3.70 -5.69
C ASP A 30 -6.55 4.23 -4.83
N ALA A 31 -6.80 4.55 -3.56
CA ALA A 31 -5.76 4.98 -2.64
C ALA A 31 -4.70 3.88 -2.40
N LEU A 32 -5.12 2.62 -2.25
CA LEU A 32 -4.21 1.49 -2.08
C LEU A 32 -3.36 1.24 -3.34
N LEU A 33 -3.95 1.33 -4.53
CA LEU A 33 -3.21 1.24 -5.80
C LEU A 33 -2.21 2.39 -5.97
N GLY A 34 -2.61 3.60 -5.58
CA GLY A 34 -1.71 4.76 -5.53
C GLY A 34 -0.52 4.51 -4.59
N LEU A 35 -0.78 4.08 -3.36
CA LEU A 35 0.27 3.74 -2.40
C LEU A 35 1.19 2.62 -2.89
N GLN A 36 0.64 1.59 -3.52
CA GLN A 36 1.44 0.51 -4.10
C GLN A 36 2.40 1.04 -5.18
N THR A 37 1.93 1.95 -6.03
CA THR A 37 2.75 2.57 -7.08
C THR A 37 3.89 3.39 -6.49
N GLU A 38 3.60 4.21 -5.48
CA GLU A 38 4.62 5.02 -4.78
C GLU A 38 5.64 4.13 -4.05
N ILE A 39 5.19 3.07 -3.37
CA ILE A 39 6.08 2.10 -2.70
C ILE A 39 7.00 1.41 -3.71
N GLN A 40 6.46 1.02 -4.88
CA GLN A 40 7.26 0.40 -5.94
C GLN A 40 8.36 1.35 -6.44
N SER A 41 8.01 2.61 -6.69
CA SER A 41 8.97 3.63 -7.12
C SER A 41 10.05 3.88 -6.06
N LEU A 42 9.65 4.00 -4.79
CA LEU A 42 10.59 4.17 -3.68
C LEU A 42 11.50 2.96 -3.50
N LYS A 43 10.98 1.74 -3.68
CA LYS A 43 11.75 0.49 -3.58
C LYS A 43 12.91 0.50 -4.58
N GLU A 44 12.67 0.91 -5.83
CA GLU A 44 13.71 0.98 -6.86
C GLU A 44 14.84 1.95 -6.47
N VAL A 45 14.50 3.14 -6.00
CA VAL A 45 15.48 4.15 -5.55
C VAL A 45 16.26 3.68 -4.33
N ILE A 46 15.57 3.09 -3.35
CA ILE A 46 16.22 2.53 -2.15
C ILE A 46 17.18 1.40 -2.53
N TRP A 47 16.79 0.53 -3.47
CA TRP A 47 17.66 -0.56 -3.90
C TRP A 47 18.92 -0.05 -4.57
N GLN A 48 18.79 0.88 -5.51
CA GLN A 48 19.94 1.48 -6.18
C GLN A 48 20.86 2.21 -5.19
N ASN A 49 20.29 2.95 -4.23
CA ASN A 49 21.07 3.61 -3.19
C ASN A 49 21.83 2.60 -2.31
N ARG A 50 21.19 1.48 -1.94
CA ARG A 50 21.83 0.44 -1.15
C ARG A 50 22.95 -0.25 -1.92
N GLU A 51 22.77 -0.58 -3.19
CA GLU A 51 23.82 -1.15 -4.05
C GLU A 51 25.05 -0.24 -4.10
N VAL A 52 24.85 1.06 -4.35
CA VAL A 52 25.95 2.05 -4.36
C VAL A 52 26.63 2.13 -2.99
N LEU A 53 25.86 2.16 -1.90
CA LEU A 53 26.41 2.17 -0.55
C LEU A 53 27.20 0.89 -0.23
N ASP A 54 26.71 -0.27 -0.64
CA ASP A 54 27.38 -1.56 -0.47
C ASP A 54 28.71 -1.59 -1.25
N ILE A 55 28.76 -1.01 -2.45
CA ILE A 55 30.02 -0.83 -3.21
C ILE A 55 31.00 0.09 -2.45
N LEU A 56 30.54 1.26 -2.00
CA LEU A 56 31.39 2.23 -1.29
C LEU A 56 31.91 1.67 0.04
N THR A 57 31.13 0.82 0.68
CA THR A 57 31.41 0.23 2.01
C THR A 57 31.88 -1.21 1.91
N ALA A 58 32.23 -1.69 0.72
CA ALA A 58 32.68 -3.07 0.49
C ALA A 58 33.88 -3.45 1.37
N HIS A 59 34.79 -2.49 1.63
CA HIS A 59 35.94 -2.67 2.52
C HIS A 59 35.56 -2.96 3.98
N ALA A 60 34.36 -2.54 4.41
CA ALA A 60 33.80 -2.77 5.74
C ALA A 60 32.74 -3.89 5.74
N GLY A 61 32.63 -4.67 4.66
CA GLY A 61 31.66 -5.76 4.53
C GLY A 61 30.25 -5.30 4.14
N GLY A 62 30.11 -4.13 3.51
CA GLY A 62 28.83 -3.56 3.08
C GLY A 62 28.11 -2.76 4.16
N VAL A 63 27.01 -2.12 3.79
CA VAL A 63 26.29 -1.14 4.62
C VAL A 63 25.75 -1.78 5.90
N CYS A 64 25.29 -3.03 5.82
CA CYS A 64 24.68 -3.75 6.93
C CYS A 64 25.68 -4.12 8.02
N THR A 65 26.87 -4.56 7.60
CA THR A 65 27.98 -4.83 8.50
C THR A 65 28.50 -3.52 9.08
N LEU A 66 28.63 -2.48 8.26
CA LEU A 66 29.13 -1.17 8.67
C LEU A 66 28.27 -0.52 9.77
N ILE A 67 26.94 -0.62 9.67
CA ILE A 67 26.02 -0.04 10.67
C ILE A 67 25.70 -1.00 11.83
N ASN A 68 26.29 -2.20 11.84
CA ASN A 68 26.03 -3.25 12.83
C ASN A 68 24.53 -3.54 13.03
N ALA A 69 23.79 -3.66 11.93
CA ALA A 69 22.35 -3.96 11.95
C ALA A 69 22.02 -5.16 11.07
N SER A 70 21.02 -5.95 11.49
CA SER A 70 20.45 -7.00 10.65
C SER A 70 19.61 -6.38 9.54
N CYS A 71 20.12 -6.37 8.32
CA CYS A 71 19.35 -5.96 7.15
C CYS A 71 18.52 -7.12 6.60
N CYS A 72 17.21 -7.07 6.79
CA CYS A 72 16.28 -7.93 6.07
C CYS A 72 15.75 -7.15 4.86
N ALA A 73 15.90 -7.71 3.66
CA ALA A 73 15.27 -7.18 2.45
C ALA A 73 14.14 -8.11 2.03
N TYR A 74 12.99 -7.53 1.68
CA TYR A 74 11.94 -8.28 1.00
C TYR A 74 12.32 -8.41 -0.47
N VAL A 75 12.59 -9.64 -0.88
CA VAL A 75 12.84 -10.00 -2.28
C VAL A 75 11.53 -10.53 -2.84
N ASP A 76 11.02 -9.85 -3.86
CA ASP A 76 9.89 -10.32 -4.68
C ASP A 76 10.36 -11.56 -5.48
N GLU A 77 9.46 -12.51 -5.76
CA GLU A 77 9.71 -13.67 -6.62
C GLU A 77 10.25 -13.30 -8.01
N SER A 78 10.05 -12.06 -8.47
CA SER A 78 10.67 -11.54 -9.70
C SER A 78 12.20 -11.44 -9.65
N GLY A 79 12.81 -11.50 -8.45
CA GLY A 79 14.26 -11.68 -8.25
C GLY A 79 15.18 -10.68 -8.96
N ARG A 80 14.65 -9.55 -9.43
CA ARG A 80 15.38 -8.45 -10.05
C ARG A 80 15.43 -7.24 -9.14
#